data_AF-A0AAN6GRZ3-F1
#
_entry.id   AF-A0AAN6GRZ3-F1
#
_cell.length_a   1.000
_cell.length_b   1.000
_cell.length_c   1.000
_cell.angle_alpha   90.00
_cell.angle_beta   90.00
_cell.angle_gamma   90.00
#
_symmetry.space_group_name_H-M   'P 1'
#
loop_
_entity.id
_entity.type
_entity.pdbx_description
1 polymer ?
#
loop_
_entity_poly.entity_id
_entity_poly.type
_entity_poly.pdbx_seq_one_letter_code
_entity_poly.pdbx_strand_id
1 'polypeptide(L)'
;MLMSFRVKTWVARLTVAAILVQMSALVTANPTDAVLSQDSLAVRAGTGAPNSNCNVNSDCASGTCLDTTDFRTCDRLRPDGSVVECTDYQYGYGSSYCRGFDLGHKCANQGECRNGLCKRGTCVKTKVGQACKDDLGCSGSQVCTDGKCFAPAAGSLYPGEDCKVGSSCKSGRCTTQLEEDSYAPYFLNFRLKCDYFALNQTGCRTFTDCRTGLCQNGACKLGADGDRCVFNSQCVNVCGTNGVCFTPNPKKLLSPDQPCKNGTDCLSGACYQTQGGDFPFTRPDFTNPGHNYTYYYDGRCGGSLFNGKCRVSNDCAQGTCKSGVCKGAALGAKCTQDKACQSLTCIPPNNGTCVISQSIAPCSSNSDCFSNDCSNSSCYWYQRICPEPHCQALGEGKQCRVTGDCNASYYACIDGTCQNKYGPGR
;
A
#
# COMPACT_ATOMS: atom_id res chain seq x y z
N MET A 1 -25.59 -56.61 27.28
CA MET A 1 -24.34 -56.67 26.49
C MET A 1 -23.46 -55.53 26.97
N LEU A 2 -22.70 -55.62 28.07
CA LEU A 2 -21.52 -56.46 28.41
C LEU A 2 -20.28 -56.19 27.54
N MET A 3 -19.18 -55.85 28.26
CA MET A 3 -17.76 -55.68 27.90
C MET A 3 -17.38 -54.29 27.34
N SER A 4 -16.66 -53.39 28.02
CA SER A 4 -15.51 -53.43 28.96
C SER A 4 -14.23 -54.03 28.37
N PHE A 5 -13.28 -53.17 27.95
CA PHE A 5 -11.85 -53.47 27.96
C PHE A 5 -11.06 -52.25 28.45
N ARG A 6 -10.41 -52.43 29.61
CA ARG A 6 -9.30 -51.61 30.11
C ARG A 6 -8.00 -52.25 29.64
N VAL A 7 -7.02 -51.47 29.19
CA VAL A 7 -5.62 -51.89 29.14
C VAL A 7 -4.82 -50.94 30.02
N LYS A 8 -4.34 -51.49 31.15
CA LYS A 8 -3.27 -50.96 31.99
C LYS A 8 -1.97 -51.58 31.49
N THR A 9 -0.93 -50.77 31.31
CA THR A 9 0.46 -51.26 31.40
C THR A 9 1.29 -50.28 32.22
N TRP A 10 2.03 -50.87 33.15
CA TRP A 10 2.95 -50.30 34.12
C TRP A 10 4.40 -50.59 33.66
N VAL A 11 5.36 -49.95 34.36
CA VAL A 11 6.79 -50.29 34.47
C VAL A 11 7.65 -49.71 33.32
N ALA A 12 8.82 -49.08 33.50
CA ALA A 12 9.82 -49.13 34.57
C ALA A 12 10.59 -47.80 34.73
N ARG A 13 11.03 -47.53 35.96
CA ARG A 13 12.14 -46.64 36.29
C ARG A 13 13.47 -47.35 35.98
N LEU A 14 14.46 -46.62 35.49
CA LEU A 14 15.87 -46.98 35.64
C LEU A 14 16.74 -45.71 35.74
N THR A 15 17.24 -45.48 36.95
CA THR A 15 18.39 -44.66 37.35
C THR A 15 19.70 -45.34 36.98
N VAL A 16 20.75 -44.59 36.58
CA VAL A 16 22.21 -44.73 36.88
C VAL A 16 22.90 -43.54 36.18
N ALA A 17 23.38 -42.51 36.89
CA ALA A 17 24.66 -42.32 37.60
C ALA A 17 25.79 -41.72 36.74
N ALA A 18 26.19 -40.52 37.18
CA ALA A 18 27.53 -39.91 37.26
C ALA A 18 28.64 -40.31 36.27
N ILE A 19 29.19 -39.30 35.58
CA ILE A 19 30.65 -39.17 35.37
C ILE A 19 31.05 -37.70 35.60
N LEU A 20 31.79 -37.50 36.68
CA LEU A 20 32.65 -36.36 36.99
C LEU A 20 33.99 -36.61 36.30
N VAL A 21 34.45 -35.69 35.43
CA VAL A 21 35.88 -35.60 35.09
C VAL A 21 36.30 -34.14 35.26
N GLN A 22 37.08 -33.93 36.32
CA GLN A 22 37.95 -32.77 36.49
C GLN A 22 39.11 -32.90 35.50
N MET A 23 39.37 -31.84 34.73
CA MET A 23 40.69 -31.61 34.15
C MET A 23 41.17 -30.24 34.59
N SER A 24 42.09 -30.27 35.55
CA SER A 24 42.90 -29.14 35.98
C SER A 24 44.03 -28.96 34.95
N ALA A 25 43.87 -28.01 34.02
CA ALA A 25 45.00 -27.56 33.22
C ALA A 25 45.78 -26.51 34.02
N LEU A 26 46.98 -26.88 34.49
CA LEU A 26 47.98 -25.92 34.92
C LEU A 26 48.45 -25.13 33.69
N VAL A 27 48.02 -23.88 33.57
CA VAL A 27 48.66 -22.89 32.71
C VAL A 27 49.80 -22.27 33.50
N THR A 28 51.03 -22.62 33.16
CA THR A 28 52.23 -21.90 33.59
C THR A 28 52.28 -20.57 32.84
N ALA A 29 51.86 -19.49 33.50
CA ALA A 29 52.01 -18.13 32.98
C ALA A 29 53.50 -17.72 33.05
N ASN A 30 54.01 -17.27 31.91
CA ASN A 30 55.34 -16.71 31.73
C ASN A 30 55.35 -15.26 32.27
N PRO A 31 56.28 -14.85 33.16
CA PRO A 31 56.20 -13.55 33.82
C PRO A 31 57.04 -12.50 33.08
N THR A 32 56.66 -12.15 31.86
CA THR A 32 57.16 -10.94 31.18
C THR A 32 56.13 -10.51 30.14
N ASP A 33 55.16 -9.70 30.57
CA ASP A 33 54.53 -8.62 29.81
C ASP A 33 53.44 -7.99 30.68
N ALA A 34 53.89 -7.25 31.68
CA ALA A 34 53.06 -6.40 32.52
C ALA A 34 53.10 -4.97 31.97
N VAL A 35 52.34 -4.68 30.90
CA VAL A 35 51.71 -3.37 30.65
C VAL A 35 50.42 -3.59 29.85
N LEU A 36 49.38 -4.11 30.50
CA LEU A 36 48.00 -3.91 30.04
C LEU A 36 47.23 -3.32 31.21
N SER A 37 46.73 -2.11 30.98
CA SER A 37 46.02 -1.33 31.99
C SER A 37 44.82 -2.10 32.52
N GLN A 38 44.62 -2.00 33.83
CA GLN A 38 43.38 -2.40 34.53
C GLN A 38 42.13 -1.66 34.04
N ASP A 39 42.23 -0.80 33.02
CA ASP A 39 41.10 -0.17 32.33
C ASP A 39 40.43 -1.07 31.27
N SER A 40 40.99 -2.24 30.98
CA SER A 40 40.47 -3.14 29.92
C SER A 40 39.59 -4.30 30.43
N LEU A 41 39.40 -4.42 31.75
CA LEU A 41 38.50 -5.40 32.39
C LEU A 41 37.22 -4.77 32.97
N ALA A 42 37.03 -3.45 32.80
CA ALA A 42 35.70 -2.90 32.64
C ALA A 42 35.17 -3.38 31.28
N VAL A 43 34.67 -4.62 31.28
CA VAL A 43 33.72 -5.12 30.29
C VAL A 43 32.84 -3.94 29.90
N ARG A 44 32.90 -3.55 28.62
CA ARG A 44 32.01 -2.58 27.98
C ARG A 44 30.57 -3.07 28.16
N ALA A 45 30.01 -2.92 29.35
CA ALA A 45 28.59 -2.85 29.55
C ALA A 45 28.20 -1.57 28.82
N GLY A 46 27.54 -1.71 27.67
CA GLY A 46 27.08 -0.55 26.92
C GLY A 46 26.40 0.42 27.86
N THR A 47 26.85 1.67 27.89
CA THR A 47 26.29 2.69 28.77
C THR A 47 25.05 3.34 28.16
N GLY A 48 24.80 3.07 26.87
CA GLY A 48 23.63 3.55 26.16
C GLY A 48 22.36 3.00 26.81
N ALA A 49 21.61 3.88 27.47
CA ALA A 49 20.28 3.58 27.94
C ALA A 49 19.37 3.24 26.74
N PRO A 50 18.29 2.48 26.94
CA PRO A 50 17.26 2.31 25.92
C PRO A 50 16.90 3.59 25.20
N ASN A 51 16.69 3.48 23.89
CA ASN A 51 16.40 4.57 22.96
C ASN A 51 17.57 5.54 22.72
N SER A 52 18.76 5.39 23.32
CA SER A 52 19.94 6.18 22.93
C SER A 52 20.43 5.78 21.55
N ASN A 53 21.11 6.68 20.82
CA ASN A 53 21.76 6.30 19.58
C ASN A 53 22.88 5.28 19.85
N CYS A 54 23.12 4.39 18.89
CA CYS A 54 24.19 3.41 18.93
C CYS A 54 24.71 3.13 17.52
N ASN A 55 25.86 2.48 17.42
CA ASN A 55 26.39 1.96 16.16
C ASN A 55 26.53 0.43 16.21
N VAL A 56 26.75 -0.12 17.40
CA VAL A 56 26.91 -1.57 17.61
C VAL A 56 26.22 -2.03 18.90
N ASN A 57 25.93 -3.33 19.00
CA ASN A 57 25.28 -3.93 20.16
C ASN A 57 25.95 -3.63 21.50
N SER A 58 27.28 -3.53 21.51
CA SER A 58 28.06 -3.23 22.73
C SER A 58 27.89 -1.80 23.25
N ASP A 59 27.31 -0.89 22.45
CA ASP A 59 27.04 0.48 22.90
C ASP A 59 25.84 0.53 23.86
N CYS A 60 25.00 -0.50 23.83
CA CYS A 60 23.71 -0.54 24.49
C CYS A 60 23.74 -1.35 25.78
N ALA A 61 23.14 -0.82 26.84
CA ALA A 61 22.94 -1.54 28.10
C ALA A 61 22.04 -2.77 27.93
N SER A 62 21.15 -2.75 26.93
CA SER A 62 20.33 -3.89 26.54
C SER A 62 21.08 -4.94 25.71
N GLY A 63 22.32 -4.64 25.29
CA GLY A 63 23.13 -5.49 24.42
C GLY A 63 22.62 -5.59 22.98
N THR A 64 21.71 -4.71 22.54
CA THR A 64 21.19 -4.72 21.18
C THR A 64 21.01 -3.31 20.63
N CYS A 65 21.64 -3.06 19.49
CA CYS A 65 21.49 -1.86 18.67
C CYS A 65 20.60 -2.21 17.47
N LEU A 66 19.48 -1.51 17.33
CA LEU A 66 18.54 -1.69 16.22
C LEU A 66 18.85 -0.69 15.12
N ASP A 67 19.00 -1.18 13.89
CA ASP A 67 19.16 -0.35 12.71
C ASP A 67 17.78 0.12 12.21
N THR A 68 17.63 1.43 12.02
CA THR A 68 16.39 2.07 11.54
C THR A 68 16.20 1.93 10.03
N THR A 69 17.14 1.30 9.30
CA THR A 69 16.92 0.93 7.90
C THR A 69 15.74 -0.01 7.72
N ASP A 70 15.35 -0.76 8.76
CA ASP A 70 14.06 -1.46 8.81
C ASP A 70 13.03 -0.60 9.56
N PHE A 71 12.27 0.21 8.80
CA PHE A 71 11.13 0.99 9.30
C PHE A 71 10.08 0.11 10.02
N ARG A 72 10.19 -1.21 9.94
CA ARG A 72 9.28 -2.18 10.57
C ARG A 72 9.47 -2.38 12.07
N THR A 73 10.62 -2.00 12.64
CA THR A 73 10.99 -2.38 14.02
C THR A 73 11.19 -1.20 14.96
N CYS A 74 10.54 -0.07 14.68
CA CYS A 74 10.76 1.15 15.45
C CYS A 74 10.02 1.15 16.79
N ASP A 75 10.48 0.31 17.73
CA ASP A 75 9.97 0.17 19.11
C ASP A 75 10.47 1.30 20.05
N ARG A 76 10.70 2.50 19.53
CA ARG A 76 11.28 3.58 20.35
C ARG A 76 10.20 4.16 21.25
N LEU A 77 10.43 4.14 22.56
CA LEU A 77 9.45 4.62 23.54
C LEU A 77 9.93 5.93 24.18
N ARG A 78 9.03 6.89 24.33
CA ARG A 78 9.28 8.07 25.19
C ARG A 78 9.47 7.62 26.65
N PRO A 79 10.05 8.44 27.55
CA PRO A 79 10.23 8.06 28.96
C PRO A 79 8.93 7.64 29.67
N ASP A 80 7.81 8.19 29.21
CA ASP A 80 6.48 7.84 29.70
C ASP A 80 5.98 6.48 29.19
N GLY A 81 6.65 5.85 28.21
CA GLY A 81 6.33 4.57 27.58
C GLY A 81 5.44 4.69 26.34
N SER A 82 5.17 5.90 25.84
CA SER A 82 4.42 6.05 24.57
C SER A 82 5.32 5.78 23.37
N VAL A 83 4.78 5.11 22.35
CA VAL A 83 5.48 4.83 21.09
C VAL A 83 5.79 6.14 20.39
N VAL A 84 7.05 6.32 20.01
CA VAL A 84 7.47 7.37 19.08
C VAL A 84 7.26 6.78 17.69
N GLU A 85 6.25 7.26 16.98
CA GLU A 85 6.11 6.89 15.57
C GLU A 85 7.39 7.30 14.83
N CYS A 86 7.98 6.34 14.12
CA CYS A 86 9.11 6.62 13.25
C CYS A 86 8.58 7.11 11.91
N THR A 87 7.85 8.22 11.97
CA THR A 87 7.50 8.98 10.77
C THR A 87 8.77 9.68 10.29
N ASP A 88 9.10 9.38 9.04
CA ASP A 88 10.31 9.70 8.30
C ASP A 88 10.72 11.19 8.33
N TYR A 89 11.99 11.43 8.02
CA TYR A 89 12.70 12.72 7.80
C TYR A 89 13.40 13.45 8.96
N GLN A 90 12.92 13.43 10.20
CA GLN A 90 13.59 14.23 11.25
C GLN A 90 14.90 13.63 11.80
N TYR A 91 15.19 12.36 11.55
CA TYR A 91 16.31 11.65 12.19
C TYR A 91 17.40 11.10 11.25
N GLY A 92 17.30 11.41 9.96
CA GLY A 92 18.27 10.95 8.95
C GLY A 92 18.16 9.44 8.70
N TYR A 93 18.20 9.05 7.43
CA TYR A 93 18.41 7.67 7.04
C TYR A 93 19.68 7.14 7.73
N GLY A 94 19.56 6.05 8.50
CA GLY A 94 20.72 5.34 9.11
C GLY A 94 21.03 5.64 10.58
N SER A 95 20.09 6.16 11.38
CA SER A 95 20.30 6.31 12.82
C SER A 95 19.94 5.03 13.59
N SER A 96 20.92 4.25 14.05
CA SER A 96 20.64 3.08 14.91
C SER A 96 20.41 3.51 16.38
N TYR A 97 19.58 2.78 17.12
CA TYR A 97 19.29 3.06 18.53
C TYR A 97 19.23 1.82 19.43
N CYS A 98 19.50 2.02 20.72
CA CYS A 98 19.52 0.95 21.70
C CYS A 98 18.11 0.43 21.97
N ARG A 99 17.92 -0.88 21.82
CA ARG A 99 16.65 -1.53 22.11
C ARG A 99 16.29 -1.39 23.59
N GLY A 100 14.99 -1.33 23.90
CA GLY A 100 14.50 -1.46 25.27
C GLY A 100 14.90 -2.77 25.96
N PHE A 101 14.85 -2.77 27.28
CA PHE A 101 15.14 -3.93 28.12
C PHE A 101 14.02 -4.97 28.06
N ASP A 102 14.40 -6.24 28.13
CA ASP A 102 13.45 -7.35 28.25
C ASP A 102 12.86 -7.44 29.67
N LEU A 103 11.86 -8.30 29.85
CA LEU A 103 11.21 -8.50 31.15
C LEU A 103 12.20 -8.99 32.21
N GLY A 104 12.05 -8.50 33.44
CA GLY A 104 12.92 -8.83 34.57
C GLY A 104 14.16 -7.95 34.69
N HIS A 105 14.49 -7.15 33.68
CA HIS A 105 15.58 -6.17 33.75
C HIS A 105 15.20 -4.94 34.56
N LYS A 106 16.21 -4.30 35.16
CA LYS A 106 16.03 -3.03 35.85
C LYS A 106 15.73 -1.92 34.87
N CYS A 107 14.88 -0.99 35.29
CA CYS A 107 14.49 0.18 34.51
C CYS A 107 14.27 1.37 35.45
N ALA A 108 14.48 2.58 34.95
CA ALA A 108 14.19 3.83 35.65
C ALA A 108 12.84 4.43 35.24
N ASN A 109 12.41 4.22 33.99
CA ASN A 109 11.16 4.74 33.44
C ASN A 109 10.51 3.76 32.47
N GLN A 110 9.29 4.07 32.03
CA GLN A 110 8.49 3.17 31.19
C GLN A 110 9.10 2.98 29.80
N GLY A 111 9.73 4.03 29.26
CA GLY A 111 10.37 4.00 27.95
C GLY A 111 11.57 3.07 27.84
N GLU A 112 12.10 2.61 28.98
CA GLU A 112 13.24 1.71 29.01
C GLU A 112 12.87 0.24 28.81
N CYS A 113 11.59 -0.12 28.92
CA CYS A 113 11.14 -1.50 28.76
C CYS A 113 10.69 -1.73 27.32
N ARG A 114 11.29 -2.72 26.65
CA ARG A 114 10.82 -3.18 25.33
C ARG A 114 9.47 -3.89 25.44
N ASN A 115 9.31 -4.67 26.50
CA ASN A 115 8.10 -5.42 26.79
C ASN A 115 7.65 -5.10 28.22
N GLY A 116 6.35 -4.94 28.43
CA GLY A 116 5.81 -4.63 29.75
C GLY A 116 5.95 -3.15 30.15
N LEU A 117 5.81 -2.89 31.45
CA LEU A 117 5.97 -1.59 32.06
C LEU A 117 7.05 -1.65 33.15
N CYS A 118 7.78 -0.55 33.31
CA CYS A 118 8.66 -0.35 34.44
C CYS A 118 7.86 -0.19 35.73
N LYS A 119 7.87 -1.23 36.58
CA LYS A 119 7.14 -1.25 37.84
C LYS A 119 8.10 -1.61 38.96
N ARG A 120 8.21 -0.72 39.95
CA ARG A 120 9.18 -0.86 41.07
C ARG A 120 10.61 -1.08 40.58
N GLY A 121 10.98 -0.38 39.50
CA GLY A 121 12.33 -0.42 38.93
C GLY A 121 12.65 -1.68 38.13
N THR A 122 11.64 -2.43 37.68
CA THR A 122 11.85 -3.64 36.84
C THR A 122 10.79 -3.72 35.74
N CYS A 123 11.19 -4.15 34.55
CA CYS A 123 10.29 -4.36 33.42
C CYS A 123 9.40 -5.59 33.68
N VAL A 124 8.08 -5.40 33.76
CA VAL A 124 7.12 -6.47 34.06
C VAL A 124 5.91 -6.39 33.14
N LYS A 125 5.37 -7.55 32.73
CA LYS A 125 4.08 -7.61 32.04
C LYS A 125 2.94 -7.30 33.00
N THR A 126 1.97 -6.53 32.55
CA THR A 126 0.77 -6.23 33.33
C THR A 126 -0.36 -7.24 33.04
N LYS A 127 -1.27 -7.36 34.01
CA LYS A 127 -2.42 -8.27 33.95
C LYS A 127 -3.69 -7.53 33.51
N VAL A 128 -4.75 -8.27 33.20
CA VAL A 128 -6.08 -7.72 32.90
C VAL A 128 -6.49 -6.63 33.91
N GLY A 129 -7.03 -5.52 33.41
CA GLY A 129 -7.49 -4.37 34.17
C GLY A 129 -6.39 -3.40 34.60
N GLN A 130 -5.11 -3.75 34.44
CA GLN A 130 -4.00 -2.87 34.76
C GLN A 130 -3.67 -1.95 33.60
N ALA A 131 -3.06 -0.80 33.91
CA ALA A 131 -2.63 0.16 32.91
C ALA A 131 -1.66 -0.46 31.90
N CYS A 132 -1.76 0.00 30.66
CA CYS A 132 -0.86 -0.26 29.55
C CYS A 132 -0.82 0.96 28.64
N LYS A 133 0.15 1.00 27.74
CA LYS A 133 0.25 2.01 26.68
C LYS A 133 0.10 1.40 25.30
N ASP A 134 0.58 0.18 25.15
CA ASP A 134 0.42 -0.65 23.98
C ASP A 134 0.25 -2.12 24.38
N ASP A 135 0.07 -2.94 23.36
CA ASP A 135 -0.12 -4.38 23.50
C ASP A 135 1.12 -5.10 24.07
N LEU A 136 2.33 -4.54 23.92
CA LEU A 136 3.57 -5.12 24.46
C LEU A 136 3.61 -5.02 25.99
N GLY A 137 2.91 -4.04 26.56
CA GLY A 137 2.69 -3.89 27.99
C GLY A 137 1.96 -5.06 28.65
N CYS A 138 1.11 -5.76 27.88
CA CYS A 138 0.16 -6.74 28.41
C CYS A 138 0.65 -8.19 28.38
N SER A 139 0.18 -9.01 29.32
CA SER A 139 0.54 -10.43 29.42
C SER A 139 -0.27 -11.34 28.48
N GLY A 140 0.38 -12.38 27.93
CA GLY A 140 -0.29 -13.39 27.10
C GLY A 140 -0.97 -12.80 25.86
N SER A 141 -2.22 -13.21 25.64
CA SER A 141 -3.09 -12.77 24.52
C SER A 141 -3.85 -11.47 24.79
N GLN A 142 -3.51 -10.72 25.84
CA GLN A 142 -4.17 -9.46 26.18
C GLN A 142 -3.78 -8.32 25.23
N VAL A 143 -4.74 -7.46 24.93
CA VAL A 143 -4.57 -6.23 24.14
C VAL A 143 -4.74 -5.00 25.04
N CYS A 144 -4.16 -3.89 24.64
CA CYS A 144 -4.23 -2.61 25.35
C CYS A 144 -5.33 -1.75 24.73
N THR A 145 -6.45 -1.64 25.42
CA THR A 145 -7.61 -0.85 25.00
C THR A 145 -7.92 0.17 26.08
N ASP A 146 -8.10 1.44 25.69
CA ASP A 146 -8.32 2.56 26.61
C ASP A 146 -7.28 2.65 27.75
N GLY A 147 -6.02 2.36 27.40
CA GLY A 147 -4.89 2.39 28.33
C GLY A 147 -4.93 1.29 29.40
N LYS A 148 -5.72 0.23 29.23
CA LYS A 148 -5.76 -0.94 30.13
C LYS A 148 -5.66 -2.27 29.37
N CYS A 149 -4.98 -3.22 29.99
CA CYS A 149 -4.89 -4.57 29.45
C CYS A 149 -6.25 -5.25 29.56
N PHE A 150 -6.73 -5.75 28.43
CA PHE A 150 -7.98 -6.48 28.31
C PHE A 150 -7.69 -7.86 27.72
N ALA A 151 -8.35 -8.90 28.22
CA ALA A 151 -8.29 -10.24 27.66
C ALA A 151 -9.59 -10.48 26.88
N PRO A 152 -9.59 -10.38 25.54
CA PRO A 152 -10.78 -10.62 24.75
C PRO A 152 -11.27 -12.06 24.92
N ALA A 153 -12.58 -12.22 25.09
CA ALA A 153 -13.19 -13.54 25.05
C ALA A 153 -13.09 -14.11 23.62
N ALA A 154 -13.23 -15.43 23.50
CA ALA A 154 -13.22 -16.08 22.19
C ALA A 154 -14.39 -15.55 21.33
N GLY A 155 -14.11 -15.12 20.10
CA GLY A 155 -15.11 -14.57 19.18
C GLY A 155 -15.85 -13.33 19.68
N SER A 156 -15.22 -12.52 20.56
CA SER A 156 -15.83 -11.28 21.03
C SER A 156 -15.51 -10.07 20.15
N LEU A 157 -14.35 -10.08 19.48
CA LEU A 157 -13.87 -8.95 18.70
C LEU A 157 -14.39 -8.96 17.25
N TYR A 158 -14.74 -7.80 16.75
CA TYR A 158 -15.16 -7.51 15.38
C TYR A 158 -13.96 -7.07 14.51
N PRO A 159 -14.13 -7.08 13.18
CA PRO A 159 -13.11 -6.56 12.26
C PRO A 159 -12.64 -5.14 12.63
N GLY A 160 -11.35 -4.87 12.44
CA GLY A 160 -10.73 -3.57 12.76
C GLY A 160 -10.29 -3.39 14.22
N GLU A 161 -10.81 -4.20 15.16
CA GLU A 161 -10.40 -4.19 16.56
C GLU A 161 -9.05 -4.88 16.75
N ASP A 162 -8.24 -4.37 17.68
CA ASP A 162 -6.91 -4.91 17.98
C ASP A 162 -7.00 -6.32 18.58
N CYS A 163 -6.14 -7.22 18.10
CA CYS A 163 -6.10 -8.62 18.51
C CYS A 163 -4.66 -9.12 18.63
N LYS A 164 -4.47 -10.26 19.31
CA LYS A 164 -3.18 -10.99 19.31
C LYS A 164 -3.28 -12.41 18.77
N VAL A 165 -4.49 -12.97 18.79
CA VAL A 165 -4.77 -14.35 18.39
C VAL A 165 -6.08 -14.37 17.61
N GLY A 166 -6.15 -15.20 16.56
CA GLY A 166 -7.33 -15.30 15.70
C GLY A 166 -8.59 -15.73 16.44
N SER A 167 -8.47 -16.56 17.50
CA SER A 167 -9.62 -17.06 18.27
C SER A 167 -10.38 -15.97 19.04
N SER A 168 -9.76 -14.81 19.31
CA SER A 168 -10.44 -13.66 19.90
C SER A 168 -11.36 -12.94 18.91
N CYS A 169 -11.09 -13.09 17.61
CA CYS A 169 -11.83 -12.46 16.52
C CYS A 169 -13.03 -13.30 16.11
N LYS A 170 -14.16 -12.64 15.85
CA LYS A 170 -15.34 -13.27 15.24
C LYS A 170 -15.05 -13.83 13.85
N SER A 171 -14.15 -13.21 13.10
CA SER A 171 -13.68 -13.72 11.82
C SER A 171 -12.80 -14.97 11.96
N GLY A 172 -12.30 -15.26 13.17
CA GLY A 172 -11.33 -16.32 13.47
C GLY A 172 -9.90 -15.97 13.06
N ARG A 173 -9.67 -14.76 12.55
CA ARG A 173 -8.40 -14.33 11.94
C ARG A 173 -7.94 -12.99 12.53
N CYS A 174 -6.64 -12.92 12.77
CA CYS A 174 -5.97 -11.76 13.36
C CYS A 174 -4.75 -11.46 12.47
N THR A 175 -4.76 -10.31 11.79
CA THR A 175 -3.86 -9.97 10.67
C THR A 175 -3.25 -8.59 10.82
N THR A 176 -2.04 -8.39 10.31
CA THR A 176 -1.39 -7.08 10.23
C THR A 176 -1.79 -6.30 8.98
N GLN A 177 -2.51 -6.94 8.06
CA GLN A 177 -2.98 -6.36 6.82
C GLN A 177 -4.51 -6.45 6.79
N LEU A 178 -5.16 -5.33 7.10
CA LEU A 178 -6.56 -5.14 6.77
C LEU A 178 -6.61 -4.67 5.32
N GLU A 179 -7.01 -5.56 4.42
CA GLU A 179 -7.21 -5.24 3.00
C GLU A 179 -8.55 -4.50 2.77
N GLU A 180 -8.88 -3.48 3.58
CA GLU A 180 -9.84 -2.47 3.13
C GLU A 180 -9.03 -1.34 2.53
N ASP A 181 -9.16 -1.21 1.22
CA ASP A 181 -8.65 -0.12 0.42
C ASP A 181 -7.13 0.02 0.44
N SER A 182 -6.55 -0.29 -0.73
CA SER A 182 -5.20 0.05 -1.18
C SER A 182 -4.85 1.57 -1.12
N TYR A 183 -5.62 2.36 -0.37
CA TYR A 183 -5.52 3.81 -0.20
C TYR A 183 -5.49 4.29 1.24
N ALA A 184 -5.77 3.46 2.25
CA ALA A 184 -5.24 3.78 3.57
C ALA A 184 -3.72 3.90 3.36
N PRO A 185 -3.10 5.06 3.65
CA PRO A 185 -1.65 5.19 3.48
C PRO A 185 -1.02 4.01 4.21
N TYR A 186 0.11 3.52 3.71
CA TYR A 186 0.95 2.51 4.35
C TYR A 186 1.46 2.99 5.73
N PHE A 187 0.61 3.56 6.58
CA PHE A 187 0.76 3.55 8.00
C PHE A 187 0.84 2.09 8.38
N LEU A 188 2.06 1.68 8.60
CA LEU A 188 2.45 0.40 9.17
C LEU A 188 1.80 0.32 10.56
N ASN A 189 0.50 0.06 10.61
CA ASN A 189 -0.18 -0.34 11.82
C ASN A 189 0.29 -1.76 12.11
N PHE A 190 1.44 -1.87 12.79
CA PHE A 190 2.02 -3.14 13.23
C PHE A 190 1.14 -3.89 14.23
N ARG A 191 0.02 -3.28 14.65
CA ARG A 191 -0.97 -3.93 15.49
C ARG A 191 -1.78 -4.90 14.63
N LEU A 192 -1.73 -6.15 15.04
CA LEU A 192 -2.62 -7.18 14.55
C LEU A 192 -4.07 -6.74 14.86
N LYS A 193 -4.92 -6.73 13.83
CA LYS A 193 -6.34 -6.43 13.92
C LYS A 193 -7.17 -7.62 13.44
N CYS A 194 -8.39 -7.73 13.95
CA CYS A 194 -9.29 -8.76 13.48
C CYS A 194 -9.62 -8.53 12.00
N ASP A 195 -9.40 -9.57 11.20
CA ASP A 195 -9.65 -9.52 9.76
C ASP A 195 -11.15 -9.39 9.49
N TYR A 196 -11.49 -8.88 8.31
CA TYR A 196 -12.86 -8.79 7.84
C TYR A 196 -13.48 -10.17 7.62
N PHE A 197 -14.81 -10.22 7.68
CA PHE A 197 -15.58 -11.42 7.35
C PHE A 197 -15.50 -11.70 5.84
N ALA A 198 -15.29 -12.97 5.49
CA ALA A 198 -15.36 -13.42 4.10
C ALA A 198 -16.82 -13.52 3.65
N LEU A 199 -17.06 -13.64 2.34
CA LEU A 199 -18.38 -13.94 1.81
C LEU A 199 -18.98 -15.19 2.47
N ASN A 200 -20.26 -15.11 2.78
CA ASN A 200 -21.08 -16.06 3.53
C ASN A 200 -20.69 -16.28 5.00
N GLN A 201 -19.66 -15.60 5.52
CA GLN A 201 -19.32 -15.66 6.93
C GLN A 201 -20.34 -14.86 7.75
N THR A 202 -20.77 -15.43 8.89
CA THR A 202 -21.78 -14.85 9.79
C THR A 202 -21.13 -14.06 10.92
N GLY A 203 -21.88 -13.14 11.52
CA GLY A 203 -21.47 -12.32 12.65
C GLY A 203 -21.15 -10.87 12.29
N CYS A 204 -21.39 -10.43 11.05
CA CYS A 204 -21.28 -9.02 10.69
C CYS A 204 -22.42 -8.20 11.32
N ARG A 205 -22.16 -6.91 11.58
CA ARG A 205 -23.16 -5.92 12.02
C ARG A 205 -23.52 -4.98 10.90
N THR A 206 -22.51 -4.55 10.15
CA THR A 206 -22.63 -3.61 9.04
C THR A 206 -21.72 -4.03 7.89
N PHE A 207 -21.83 -3.36 6.74
CA PHE A 207 -21.01 -3.68 5.56
C PHE A 207 -19.50 -3.49 5.79
N THR A 208 -19.08 -2.62 6.71
CA THR A 208 -17.66 -2.39 7.04
C THR A 208 -17.03 -3.55 7.80
N ASP A 209 -17.82 -4.54 8.23
CA ASP A 209 -17.28 -5.76 8.81
C ASP A 209 -16.95 -6.80 7.70
N CYS A 210 -17.33 -6.56 6.44
CA CYS A 210 -17.20 -7.51 5.34
C CYS A 210 -16.06 -7.13 4.40
N ARG A 211 -15.15 -8.07 4.08
CA ARG A 211 -14.05 -7.82 3.13
C ARG A 211 -14.60 -7.47 1.74
N THR A 212 -15.67 -8.17 1.38
CA THR A 212 -16.45 -7.98 0.16
C THR A 212 -17.91 -8.26 0.51
N GLY A 213 -18.83 -7.66 -0.23
CA GLY A 213 -20.26 -7.77 0.06
C GLY A 213 -20.78 -6.78 1.11
N LEU A 214 -22.05 -6.94 1.41
CA LEU A 214 -22.83 -6.21 2.40
C LEU A 214 -23.16 -7.15 3.57
N CYS A 215 -23.36 -6.59 4.75
CA CYS A 215 -23.89 -7.36 5.86
C CYS A 215 -25.41 -7.49 5.75
N GLN A 216 -25.88 -8.69 5.38
CA GLN A 216 -27.30 -8.99 5.21
C GLN A 216 -27.70 -10.12 6.14
N ASN A 217 -28.65 -9.85 7.05
CA ASN A 217 -29.10 -10.80 8.08
C ASN A 217 -27.94 -11.38 8.89
N GLY A 218 -26.96 -10.54 9.22
CA GLY A 218 -25.78 -10.93 9.98
C GLY A 218 -24.76 -11.79 9.21
N ALA A 219 -24.86 -11.91 7.89
CA ALA A 219 -23.86 -12.58 7.06
C ALA A 219 -23.39 -11.68 5.91
N CYS A 220 -22.11 -11.79 5.54
CA CYS A 220 -21.57 -11.06 4.40
C CYS A 220 -22.05 -11.68 3.08
N LYS A 221 -22.75 -10.93 2.24
CA LYS A 221 -23.28 -11.38 0.96
C LYS A 221 -23.12 -10.30 -0.09
N LEU A 222 -22.94 -10.68 -1.35
CA LEU A 222 -22.98 -9.70 -2.43
C LEU A 222 -24.40 -9.12 -2.55
N GLY A 223 -24.49 -7.80 -2.62
CA GLY A 223 -25.73 -7.07 -2.83
C GLY A 223 -26.32 -7.35 -4.21
N ALA A 224 -27.62 -7.56 -4.25
CA ALA A 224 -28.40 -7.67 -5.47
C ALA A 224 -28.83 -6.29 -5.97
N ASP A 225 -29.40 -6.24 -7.18
CA ASP A 225 -29.89 -5.00 -7.75
C ASP A 225 -30.90 -4.30 -6.81
N GLY A 226 -30.65 -3.03 -6.52
CA GLY A 226 -31.43 -2.23 -5.57
C GLY A 226 -30.83 -2.12 -4.16
N ASP A 227 -29.88 -2.98 -3.80
CA ASP A 227 -29.18 -2.88 -2.51
C ASP A 227 -28.26 -1.66 -2.47
N ARG A 228 -28.10 -1.05 -1.29
CA ARG A 228 -27.17 0.06 -1.10
C ARG A 228 -25.74 -0.44 -1.03
N CYS A 229 -24.85 0.26 -1.71
CA CYS A 229 -23.45 -0.11 -1.82
C CYS A 229 -22.54 1.12 -1.80
N VAL A 230 -21.28 0.82 -1.51
CA VAL A 230 -20.19 1.75 -1.35
C VAL A 230 -19.09 1.44 -2.36
N PHE A 231 -18.84 0.16 -2.63
CA PHE A 231 -17.82 -0.32 -3.56
C PHE A 231 -18.40 -1.34 -4.55
N ASN A 232 -17.80 -1.50 -5.73
CA ASN A 232 -18.21 -2.56 -6.67
C ASN A 232 -18.04 -3.96 -6.06
N SER A 233 -17.06 -4.15 -5.19
CA SER A 233 -16.82 -5.42 -4.47
C SER A 233 -17.99 -5.83 -3.56
N GLN A 234 -18.93 -4.91 -3.28
CA GLN A 234 -20.10 -5.18 -2.46
C GLN A 234 -21.30 -5.71 -3.24
N CYS A 235 -21.34 -5.50 -4.55
CA CYS A 235 -22.46 -5.92 -5.40
C CYS A 235 -22.14 -7.22 -6.13
N VAL A 236 -23.17 -7.95 -6.58
CA VAL A 236 -22.99 -9.02 -7.58
C VAL A 236 -22.42 -8.40 -8.87
N ASN A 237 -23.02 -7.31 -9.33
CA ASN A 237 -22.62 -6.55 -10.51
C ASN A 237 -21.96 -5.24 -10.10
N VAL A 238 -22.46 -4.09 -10.55
CA VAL A 238 -21.80 -2.79 -10.38
C VAL A 238 -22.46 -2.01 -9.24
N CYS A 239 -21.65 -1.28 -8.47
CA CYS A 239 -22.13 -0.25 -7.56
C CYS A 239 -22.20 1.10 -8.28
N GLY A 240 -23.41 1.62 -8.48
CA GLY A 240 -23.62 2.91 -9.16
C GLY A 240 -23.01 4.09 -8.41
N THR A 241 -22.91 5.23 -9.10
CA THR A 241 -22.50 6.51 -8.47
C THR A 241 -23.52 7.01 -7.44
N ASN A 242 -24.75 6.52 -7.52
CA ASN A 242 -25.80 6.75 -6.51
C ASN A 242 -25.68 5.83 -5.29
N GLY A 243 -24.67 4.96 -5.22
CA GLY A 243 -24.49 4.01 -4.12
C GLY A 243 -25.55 2.90 -4.12
N VAL A 244 -26.00 2.46 -5.29
CA VAL A 244 -26.96 1.36 -5.43
C VAL A 244 -26.42 0.30 -6.39
N CYS A 245 -26.52 -0.97 -6.01
CA CYS A 245 -26.15 -2.10 -6.85
C CYS A 245 -27.10 -2.18 -8.05
N PHE A 246 -26.55 -2.43 -9.24
CA PHE A 246 -27.34 -2.66 -10.45
C PHE A 246 -26.59 -3.52 -11.45
N THR A 247 -27.34 -4.19 -12.33
CA THR A 247 -26.83 -4.90 -13.49
C THR A 247 -26.79 -3.98 -14.71
N PRO A 248 -25.61 -3.73 -15.31
CA PRO A 248 -25.54 -3.00 -16.57
C PRO A 248 -26.40 -3.65 -17.65
N ASN A 249 -27.20 -2.85 -18.35
CA ASN A 249 -28.06 -3.38 -19.40
C ASN A 249 -27.20 -3.75 -20.63
N PRO A 250 -27.20 -5.00 -21.10
CA PRO A 250 -26.37 -5.41 -22.24
C PRO A 250 -26.73 -4.69 -23.55
N LYS A 251 -27.97 -4.20 -23.68
CA LYS A 251 -28.40 -3.37 -24.83
C LYS A 251 -28.05 -1.89 -24.67
N LYS A 252 -27.71 -1.47 -23.44
CA LYS A 252 -27.36 -0.09 -23.10
C LYS A 252 -26.16 -0.12 -22.16
N LEU A 253 -25.01 -0.51 -22.72
CA LEU A 253 -23.72 -0.54 -22.04
C LEU A 253 -23.41 0.81 -21.39
N LEU A 254 -22.48 0.82 -20.45
CA LEU A 254 -22.11 2.02 -19.72
C LEU A 254 -21.25 2.96 -20.57
N SER A 255 -21.51 4.25 -20.47
CA SER A 255 -20.71 5.31 -21.09
C SER A 255 -19.41 5.54 -20.31
N PRO A 256 -18.46 6.34 -20.84
CA PRO A 256 -17.23 6.65 -20.14
C PRO A 256 -17.48 7.30 -18.79
N ASP A 257 -16.53 7.15 -17.87
CA ASP A 257 -16.60 7.70 -16.52
C ASP A 257 -17.73 7.14 -15.66
N GLN A 258 -18.31 6.00 -16.04
CA GLN A 258 -19.25 5.24 -15.22
C GLN A 258 -18.54 4.08 -14.52
N PRO A 259 -18.99 3.68 -13.31
CA PRO A 259 -18.38 2.57 -12.57
C PRO A 259 -18.62 1.26 -13.32
N CYS A 260 -17.63 0.37 -13.33
CA CYS A 260 -17.69 -0.94 -13.97
C CYS A 260 -16.87 -1.98 -13.20
N LYS A 261 -17.19 -3.26 -13.39
CA LYS A 261 -16.33 -4.35 -12.90
C LYS A 261 -15.41 -4.86 -13.99
N ASN A 262 -15.91 -4.92 -15.22
CA ASN A 262 -15.17 -5.49 -16.34
C ASN A 262 -15.50 -4.76 -17.65
N GLY A 263 -14.72 -5.05 -18.69
CA GLY A 263 -14.88 -4.40 -19.99
C GLY A 263 -16.24 -4.62 -20.64
N THR A 264 -16.91 -5.74 -20.35
CA THR A 264 -18.23 -6.07 -20.95
C THR A 264 -19.35 -5.17 -20.43
N ASP A 265 -19.15 -4.50 -19.29
CA ASP A 265 -20.08 -3.50 -18.77
C ASP A 265 -20.04 -2.20 -19.60
N CYS A 266 -18.93 -1.93 -20.29
CA CYS A 266 -18.61 -0.66 -20.91
C CYS A 266 -18.84 -0.65 -22.42
N LEU A 267 -19.34 0.46 -22.95
CA LEU A 267 -19.55 0.65 -24.39
C LEU A 267 -18.25 0.49 -25.20
N SER A 268 -17.14 0.94 -24.64
CA SER A 268 -15.80 0.84 -25.21
C SER A 268 -15.20 -0.56 -25.14
N GLY A 269 -15.79 -1.47 -24.34
CA GLY A 269 -15.17 -2.75 -24.01
C GLY A 269 -14.04 -2.65 -22.97
N ALA A 270 -13.76 -1.46 -22.43
CA ALA A 270 -12.64 -1.21 -21.52
C ALA A 270 -13.12 -0.69 -20.16
N CYS A 271 -12.72 -1.41 -19.10
CA CYS A 271 -12.92 -1.02 -17.71
C CYS A 271 -11.54 -0.90 -17.05
N TYR A 272 -11.12 0.34 -16.77
CA TYR A 272 -9.83 0.61 -16.16
C TYR A 272 -9.96 0.52 -14.65
N GLN A 273 -9.21 -0.36 -14.02
CA GLN A 273 -9.06 -0.36 -12.58
C GLN A 273 -8.26 0.88 -12.21
N THR A 274 -8.85 1.82 -11.47
CA THR A 274 -8.15 3.02 -11.01
C THR A 274 -7.21 2.63 -9.87
N GLN A 275 -6.05 2.06 -10.20
CA GLN A 275 -4.91 2.03 -9.29
C GLN A 275 -4.20 3.37 -9.44
N GLY A 276 -4.33 4.30 -8.51
CA GLY A 276 -3.54 5.55 -8.59
C GLY A 276 -4.12 6.79 -7.92
N GLY A 277 -5.43 6.85 -7.64
CA GLY A 277 -6.03 8.01 -6.99
C GLY A 277 -6.62 9.02 -7.98
N ASP A 278 -6.45 8.80 -9.28
CA ASP A 278 -6.64 9.88 -10.25
C ASP A 278 -8.10 10.30 -10.43
N PHE A 279 -9.09 9.42 -10.21
CA PHE A 279 -10.50 9.77 -10.39
C PHE A 279 -11.46 8.94 -9.51
N PRO A 280 -11.64 9.27 -8.23
CA PRO A 280 -12.61 8.57 -7.39
C PRO A 280 -14.06 8.84 -7.86
N PHE A 281 -14.95 7.90 -7.55
CA PHE A 281 -16.39 8.11 -7.63
C PHE A 281 -16.89 8.73 -6.33
N THR A 282 -17.71 9.77 -6.46
CA THR A 282 -18.50 10.30 -5.35
C THR A 282 -19.72 9.42 -5.14
N ARG A 283 -19.87 8.84 -3.95
CA ARG A 283 -21.06 8.08 -3.54
C ARG A 283 -21.54 8.54 -2.16
N PRO A 284 -22.80 8.28 -1.78
CA PRO A 284 -23.27 8.54 -0.43
C PRO A 284 -22.40 7.85 0.62
N ASP A 285 -22.05 8.58 1.67
CA ASP A 285 -21.33 8.03 2.80
C ASP A 285 -22.34 7.42 3.78
N PHE A 286 -22.28 6.10 3.95
CA PHE A 286 -23.11 5.38 4.93
C PHE A 286 -22.34 5.08 6.22
N THR A 287 -21.05 5.42 6.29
CA THR A 287 -20.20 5.23 7.48
C THR A 287 -20.22 6.43 8.40
N ASN A 288 -20.42 7.64 7.85
CA ASN A 288 -20.36 8.87 8.62
C ASN A 288 -21.65 9.70 8.46
N PRO A 289 -22.54 9.73 9.48
CA PRO A 289 -23.81 10.45 9.40
C PRO A 289 -23.67 11.98 9.27
N GLY A 290 -22.47 12.54 9.38
CA GLY A 290 -22.17 13.96 9.12
C GLY A 290 -21.67 14.25 7.70
N HIS A 291 -21.40 13.23 6.89
CA HIS A 291 -20.93 13.37 5.52
C HIS A 291 -21.98 12.89 4.53
N ASN A 292 -22.34 13.74 3.57
CA ASN A 292 -23.32 13.38 2.53
C ASN A 292 -22.70 12.50 1.43
N TYR A 293 -21.39 12.52 1.30
CA TYR A 293 -20.66 11.77 0.29
C TYR A 293 -19.22 11.51 0.70
N THR A 294 -18.63 10.50 0.08
CA THR A 294 -17.20 10.22 0.16
C THR A 294 -16.70 9.63 -1.16
N TYR A 295 -15.38 9.46 -1.26
CA TYR A 295 -14.66 9.18 -2.50
C TYR A 295 -14.16 7.73 -2.51
N TYR A 296 -14.56 6.97 -3.52
CA TYR A 296 -14.22 5.56 -3.65
C TYR A 296 -13.54 5.24 -4.97
N TYR A 297 -12.62 4.28 -4.94
CA TYR A 297 -11.90 3.81 -6.13
C TYR A 297 -12.49 2.50 -6.60
N ASP A 298 -12.90 2.47 -7.86
CA ASP A 298 -13.50 1.32 -8.51
C ASP A 298 -13.10 1.33 -9.99
N GLY A 299 -13.36 0.22 -10.68
CA GLY A 299 -13.26 0.18 -12.13
C GLY A 299 -14.09 1.30 -12.78
N ARG A 300 -13.52 1.95 -13.80
CA ARG A 300 -14.13 3.05 -14.55
C ARG A 300 -14.15 2.74 -16.04
N CYS A 301 -15.30 2.95 -16.68
CA CYS A 301 -15.42 2.76 -18.12
C CYS A 301 -14.58 3.79 -18.87
N GLY A 302 -13.76 3.29 -19.79
CA GLY A 302 -12.98 4.10 -20.71
C GLY A 302 -13.81 4.69 -21.84
N GLY A 303 -13.34 5.79 -22.41
CA GLY A 303 -13.79 6.26 -23.72
C GLY A 303 -13.36 5.30 -24.83
N SER A 304 -14.20 5.15 -25.85
CA SER A 304 -13.90 4.37 -27.04
C SER A 304 -12.77 5.00 -27.85
N LEU A 305 -11.82 4.18 -28.28
CA LEU A 305 -10.79 4.57 -29.24
C LEU A 305 -11.35 4.62 -30.66
N PHE A 306 -10.53 4.98 -31.65
CA PHE A 306 -10.96 4.97 -33.05
C PHE A 306 -11.58 3.64 -33.47
N ASN A 307 -12.63 3.72 -34.28
CA ASN A 307 -13.48 2.62 -34.73
C ASN A 307 -14.24 1.88 -33.60
N GLY A 308 -14.04 2.25 -32.35
CA GLY A 308 -14.83 1.77 -31.21
C GLY A 308 -16.27 2.26 -31.27
N LYS A 309 -17.17 1.57 -30.57
CA LYS A 309 -18.61 1.89 -30.52
C LYS A 309 -18.85 3.18 -29.74
N CYS A 310 -19.81 3.98 -30.19
CA CYS A 310 -20.25 5.18 -29.48
C CYS A 310 -21.74 5.44 -29.73
N ARG A 311 -22.37 6.21 -28.83
CA ARG A 311 -23.71 6.77 -29.03
C ARG A 311 -23.64 8.28 -29.21
N VAL A 312 -22.75 8.94 -28.48
CA VAL A 312 -22.47 10.38 -28.56
C VAL A 312 -20.98 10.64 -28.61
N SER A 313 -20.57 11.84 -29.06
CA SER A 313 -19.14 12.17 -29.20
C SER A 313 -18.36 12.09 -27.88
N ASN A 314 -19.01 12.32 -26.73
CA ASN A 314 -18.38 12.16 -25.42
C ASN A 314 -18.12 10.70 -25.04
N ASP A 315 -18.69 9.72 -25.76
CA ASP A 315 -18.32 8.32 -25.56
C ASP A 315 -16.91 8.00 -26.12
N CYS A 316 -16.35 8.89 -26.94
CA CYS A 316 -15.06 8.70 -27.59
C CYS A 316 -13.92 9.29 -26.76
N ALA A 317 -12.95 8.45 -26.37
CA ALA A 317 -11.65 8.93 -25.90
C ALA A 317 -10.85 9.55 -27.07
N GLN A 318 -11.07 9.04 -28.28
CA GLN A 318 -10.45 9.53 -29.52
C GLN A 318 -11.51 9.69 -30.62
N GLY A 319 -11.50 10.85 -31.27
CA GLY A 319 -12.38 11.21 -32.37
C GLY A 319 -13.71 11.78 -31.91
N THR A 320 -14.69 11.68 -32.81
CA THR A 320 -16.08 12.08 -32.58
C THR A 320 -17.01 10.95 -33.01
N CYS A 321 -18.19 10.87 -32.40
CA CYS A 321 -19.10 9.79 -32.71
C CYS A 321 -19.81 10.05 -34.04
N LYS A 322 -19.57 9.19 -35.04
CA LYS A 322 -20.16 9.28 -36.37
C LYS A 322 -20.71 7.92 -36.78
N SER A 323 -22.02 7.85 -36.97
CA SER A 323 -22.72 6.59 -37.33
C SER A 323 -22.45 5.45 -36.34
N GLY A 324 -22.45 5.76 -35.04
CA GLY A 324 -22.27 4.77 -33.98
C GLY A 324 -20.83 4.31 -33.74
N VAL A 325 -19.84 4.90 -34.43
CA VAL A 325 -18.41 4.61 -34.22
C VAL A 325 -17.58 5.87 -34.04
N CYS A 326 -16.52 5.79 -33.23
CA CYS A 326 -15.60 6.89 -33.01
C CYS A 326 -14.68 7.07 -34.22
N LYS A 327 -14.77 8.24 -34.87
CA LYS A 327 -13.94 8.57 -36.04
C LYS A 327 -13.15 9.84 -35.79
N GLY A 328 -11.85 9.78 -36.04
CA GLY A 328 -11.00 10.96 -36.14
C GLY A 328 -11.29 11.75 -37.41
N ALA A 329 -11.08 13.05 -37.36
CA ALA A 329 -11.06 13.90 -38.54
C ALA A 329 -9.77 13.63 -39.35
N ALA A 330 -9.89 13.64 -40.68
CA ALA A 330 -8.77 13.43 -41.60
C ALA A 330 -7.79 14.61 -41.57
N LEU A 331 -6.58 14.39 -42.09
CA LEU A 331 -5.61 15.46 -42.30
C LEU A 331 -6.21 16.63 -43.09
N GLY A 332 -5.90 17.86 -42.67
CA GLY A 332 -6.46 19.09 -43.25
C GLY A 332 -7.83 19.50 -42.71
N ALA A 333 -8.52 18.64 -41.94
CA ALA A 333 -9.79 19.00 -41.33
C ALA A 333 -9.62 19.88 -40.09
N LYS A 334 -10.64 20.68 -39.76
CA LYS A 334 -10.68 21.47 -38.53
C LYS A 334 -10.80 20.59 -37.29
N CYS A 335 -10.14 20.99 -36.21
CA CYS A 335 -10.13 20.34 -34.90
C CYS A 335 -10.06 21.39 -33.79
N THR A 336 -10.46 21.00 -32.58
CA THR A 336 -10.35 21.84 -31.37
C THR A 336 -9.37 21.27 -30.34
N GLN A 337 -8.99 20.00 -30.52
CA GLN A 337 -8.17 19.23 -29.62
C GLN A 337 -7.53 18.08 -30.39
N ASP A 338 -6.34 17.66 -29.96
CA ASP A 338 -5.55 16.57 -30.54
C ASP A 338 -6.37 15.30 -30.77
N LYS A 339 -7.12 14.88 -29.74
CA LYS A 339 -7.94 13.66 -29.81
C LYS A 339 -8.98 13.68 -30.92
N ALA A 340 -9.35 14.83 -31.48
CA ALA A 340 -10.32 14.89 -32.57
C ALA A 340 -9.74 14.40 -33.92
N CYS A 341 -8.41 14.39 -34.08
CA CYS A 341 -7.72 14.05 -35.32
C CYS A 341 -7.29 12.58 -35.36
N GLN A 342 -7.33 11.94 -36.54
CA GLN A 342 -6.83 10.56 -36.69
C GLN A 342 -5.36 10.42 -36.28
N SER A 343 -4.56 11.45 -36.54
CA SER A 343 -3.15 11.58 -36.16
C SER A 343 -2.92 11.99 -34.70
N LEU A 344 -3.99 12.19 -33.93
CA LEU A 344 -3.93 12.71 -32.56
C LEU A 344 -3.17 14.04 -32.44
N THR A 345 -3.12 14.84 -33.50
CA THR A 345 -2.38 16.12 -33.52
C THR A 345 -3.21 17.22 -34.18
N CYS A 346 -3.47 18.28 -33.43
CA CYS A 346 -4.26 19.45 -33.82
C CYS A 346 -3.44 20.73 -33.63
N ILE A 347 -3.05 21.41 -34.71
CA ILE A 347 -2.21 22.61 -34.63
C ILE A 347 -3.06 23.89 -34.82
N PRO A 348 -3.01 24.89 -33.91
CA PRO A 348 -3.69 26.20 -34.04
C PRO A 348 -3.11 27.06 -35.20
N PRO A 349 -3.77 28.15 -35.67
CA PRO A 349 -4.84 28.96 -35.03
C PRO A 349 -6.29 28.80 -35.56
N ASN A 350 -7.29 29.29 -34.78
CA ASN A 350 -8.73 29.40 -35.10
C ASN A 350 -9.51 28.09 -35.36
N ASN A 351 -9.65 27.24 -34.33
CA ASN A 351 -10.01 25.82 -34.46
C ASN A 351 -8.98 25.15 -35.37
N GLY A 352 -7.91 24.65 -34.74
CA GLY A 352 -6.71 24.13 -35.41
C GLY A 352 -6.97 23.12 -36.53
N THR A 353 -5.91 22.70 -37.20
CA THR A 353 -6.01 21.74 -38.31
C THR A 353 -5.38 20.41 -37.93
N CYS A 354 -6.03 19.32 -38.31
CA CYS A 354 -5.47 17.99 -38.17
C CYS A 354 -4.28 17.83 -39.11
N VAL A 355 -3.13 17.48 -38.55
CA VAL A 355 -1.87 17.33 -39.29
C VAL A 355 -1.21 16.00 -38.93
N ILE A 356 -0.20 15.57 -39.69
CA ILE A 356 0.56 14.35 -39.37
C ILE A 356 1.15 14.39 -37.96
N SER A 357 1.35 13.22 -37.38
CA SER A 357 1.64 13.05 -35.96
C SER A 357 2.94 13.73 -35.54
N GLN A 358 2.92 14.33 -34.34
CA GLN A 358 4.11 14.88 -33.68
C GLN A 358 4.96 13.78 -33.02
N SER A 359 6.05 14.14 -32.35
CA SER A 359 6.91 13.16 -31.68
C SER A 359 6.14 12.36 -30.62
N ILE A 360 6.56 11.10 -30.39
CA ILE A 360 6.04 10.17 -29.35
C ILE A 360 4.61 9.66 -29.63
N ALA A 361 3.91 10.25 -30.59
CA ALA A 361 2.64 9.74 -31.07
C ALA A 361 2.82 8.34 -31.72
N PRO A 362 1.86 7.42 -31.53
CA PRO A 362 1.91 6.10 -32.15
C PRO A 362 1.90 6.23 -33.68
N CYS A 363 2.64 5.36 -34.35
CA CYS A 363 2.73 5.35 -35.81
C CYS A 363 2.82 3.92 -36.36
N SER A 364 2.43 3.74 -37.62
CA SER A 364 2.56 2.48 -38.35
C SER A 364 3.54 2.58 -39.52
N SER A 365 3.83 3.81 -39.97
CA SER A 365 4.73 4.10 -41.07
C SER A 365 5.41 5.45 -40.87
N ASN A 366 6.55 5.64 -41.54
CA ASN A 366 7.29 6.91 -41.52
C ASN A 366 6.43 8.10 -41.95
N SER A 367 5.53 7.90 -42.94
CA SER A 367 4.62 8.95 -43.42
C SER A 367 3.58 9.41 -42.41
N ASP A 368 3.37 8.66 -41.33
CA ASP A 368 2.47 9.08 -40.25
C ASP A 368 3.11 10.19 -39.39
N CYS A 369 4.44 10.29 -39.44
CA CYS A 369 5.25 11.14 -38.58
C CYS A 369 5.74 12.38 -39.29
N PHE A 370 5.69 13.52 -38.61
CA PHE A 370 6.30 14.74 -39.13
C PHE A 370 7.81 14.65 -39.32
N SER A 371 8.49 13.87 -38.48
CA SER A 371 9.91 13.54 -38.63
C SER A 371 10.21 12.59 -39.80
N ASN A 372 9.19 12.01 -40.42
CA ASN A 372 9.31 10.93 -41.39
C ASN A 372 10.08 9.70 -40.86
N ASP A 373 10.01 9.49 -39.53
CA ASP A 373 10.69 8.40 -38.83
C ASP A 373 9.77 7.81 -37.76
N CYS A 374 9.27 6.61 -38.06
CA CYS A 374 8.46 5.79 -37.19
C CYS A 374 9.29 4.58 -36.73
N SER A 375 9.66 4.53 -35.45
CA SER A 375 10.56 3.49 -34.96
C SER A 375 10.25 3.04 -33.53
N ASN A 376 10.77 1.87 -33.16
CA ASN A 376 10.68 1.26 -31.84
C ASN A 376 11.86 1.69 -30.94
N SER A 377 12.34 2.93 -31.08
CA SER A 377 13.45 3.39 -30.23
C SER A 377 12.99 3.48 -28.78
N SER A 378 13.91 3.30 -27.83
CA SER A 378 13.59 3.44 -26.41
C SER A 378 13.09 4.84 -26.13
N CYS A 379 11.92 4.95 -25.50
CA CYS A 379 11.45 6.26 -25.07
C CYS A 379 12.38 6.88 -24.03
N TYR A 380 12.44 8.22 -23.99
CA TYR A 380 13.22 8.93 -22.99
C TYR A 380 12.81 8.47 -21.58
N TRP A 381 13.79 8.16 -20.75
CA TRP A 381 13.68 7.55 -19.42
C TRP A 381 12.69 8.21 -18.44
N TYR A 382 12.26 9.44 -18.69
CA TYR A 382 11.23 10.11 -17.90
C TYR A 382 9.78 9.82 -18.34
N GLN A 383 9.56 9.39 -19.58
CA GLN A 383 8.25 8.99 -20.08
C GLN A 383 8.13 7.48 -19.97
N ARG A 384 7.59 7.02 -18.83
CA ARG A 384 7.52 5.60 -18.48
C ARG A 384 6.69 4.73 -19.44
N ILE A 385 5.89 5.33 -20.34
CA ILE A 385 5.03 4.61 -21.27
C ILE A 385 4.94 5.40 -22.57
N CYS A 386 5.51 4.85 -23.64
CA CYS A 386 5.25 5.29 -25.00
C CYS A 386 4.70 4.11 -25.81
N PRO A 387 3.82 4.36 -26.76
CA PRO A 387 3.43 3.33 -27.71
C PRO A 387 4.64 2.94 -28.58
N GLU A 388 4.79 1.66 -28.87
CA GLU A 388 5.78 1.15 -29.84
C GLU A 388 5.01 0.56 -31.03
N PRO A 389 5.24 1.04 -32.27
CA PRO A 389 6.17 2.11 -32.69
C PRO A 389 5.64 3.53 -32.43
N HIS A 390 6.55 4.52 -32.37
CA HIS A 390 6.19 5.94 -32.28
C HIS A 390 7.07 6.85 -33.16
N CYS A 391 6.57 8.06 -33.40
CA CYS A 391 7.25 9.08 -34.18
C CYS A 391 8.47 9.65 -33.45
N GLN A 392 9.63 9.63 -34.09
CA GLN A 392 10.86 10.17 -33.51
C GLN A 392 10.81 11.69 -33.41
N ALA A 393 11.43 12.21 -32.35
CA ALA A 393 11.54 13.64 -32.13
C ALA A 393 12.60 14.26 -33.03
N LEU A 394 12.36 15.49 -33.48
CA LEU A 394 13.33 16.25 -34.26
C LEU A 394 14.45 16.79 -33.37
N GLY A 395 15.69 16.68 -33.88
CA GLY A 395 16.88 17.27 -33.26
C GLY A 395 17.00 18.78 -33.50
N GLU A 396 18.00 19.38 -32.87
CA GLU A 396 18.30 20.82 -32.99
C GLU A 396 18.51 21.25 -34.44
N GLY A 397 18.02 22.46 -34.79
CA GLY A 397 18.13 23.07 -36.12
C GLY A 397 17.19 22.48 -37.18
N LYS A 398 16.43 21.42 -36.86
CA LYS A 398 15.43 20.87 -37.79
C LYS A 398 14.16 21.72 -37.81
N GLN A 399 13.50 21.78 -38.96
CA GLN A 399 12.23 22.49 -39.13
C GLN A 399 11.12 21.84 -38.32
N CYS A 400 10.32 22.62 -37.61
CA CYS A 400 9.22 22.17 -36.78
C CYS A 400 7.95 23.01 -37.02
N ARG A 401 6.79 22.43 -36.75
CA ARG A 401 5.50 23.15 -36.78
C ARG A 401 5.12 23.62 -35.38
N VAL A 402 5.35 22.75 -34.39
CA VAL A 402 5.06 22.97 -32.97
C VAL A 402 6.14 22.35 -32.10
N THR A 403 6.21 22.77 -30.84
CA THR A 403 7.19 22.24 -29.87
C THR A 403 7.10 20.72 -29.70
N GLY A 404 5.93 20.12 -29.90
CA GLY A 404 5.75 18.67 -29.84
C GLY A 404 6.42 17.89 -30.98
N ASP A 405 6.81 18.54 -32.08
CA ASP A 405 7.61 17.89 -33.14
C ASP A 405 9.07 17.70 -32.70
N CYS A 406 9.55 18.57 -31.81
CA CYS A 406 10.91 18.55 -31.28
C CYS A 406 11.01 17.62 -30.07
N ASN A 407 12.25 17.31 -29.65
CA ASN A 407 12.45 16.69 -28.34
C ASN A 407 12.07 17.69 -27.24
N ALA A 408 10.84 17.60 -26.73
CA ALA A 408 10.29 18.55 -25.78
C ALA A 408 11.06 18.63 -24.45
N SER A 409 11.93 17.67 -24.14
CA SER A 409 12.81 17.74 -22.96
C SER A 409 13.94 18.76 -23.11
N TYR A 410 14.42 19.00 -24.34
CA TYR A 410 15.60 19.85 -24.58
C TYR A 410 15.32 21.01 -25.54
N TYR A 411 14.35 20.84 -26.46
CA TYR A 411 14.11 21.75 -27.56
C TYR A 411 12.67 22.28 -27.59
N ALA A 412 12.52 23.55 -27.96
CA ALA A 412 11.24 24.17 -28.30
C ALA A 412 11.21 24.51 -29.80
N CYS A 413 10.00 24.57 -30.37
CA CYS A 413 9.85 25.08 -31.72
C CYS A 413 9.82 26.62 -31.68
N ILE A 414 10.92 27.25 -32.07
CA ILE A 414 11.10 28.71 -32.09
C ILE A 414 11.37 29.11 -33.54
N ASP A 415 10.55 30.02 -34.06
CA ASP A 415 10.61 30.49 -35.45
C ASP A 415 10.66 29.36 -36.48
N GLY A 416 9.89 28.29 -36.23
CA GLY A 416 9.79 27.12 -37.11
C GLY A 416 11.01 26.20 -37.09
N THR A 417 11.89 26.32 -36.09
CA THR A 417 13.05 25.42 -35.91
C THR A 417 13.17 24.92 -34.48
N CYS A 418 13.63 23.68 -34.30
CA CYS A 418 13.89 23.13 -32.97
C CYS A 418 15.15 23.78 -32.37
N GLN A 419 14.99 24.53 -31.29
CA GLN A 419 16.08 25.26 -30.61
C GLN A 419 16.14 24.90 -29.13
N ASN A 420 17.34 24.91 -28.55
CA ASN A 420 17.57 24.58 -27.15
C ASN A 420 16.82 25.53 -26.19
N LYS A 421 15.97 24.98 -25.31
CA LYS A 421 15.19 25.74 -24.32
C LYS A 421 16.07 26.44 -23.28
N TYR A 422 17.30 25.95 -23.08
CA TYR A 422 18.22 26.41 -22.05
C TYR A 422 19.29 27.38 -22.59
N GLY A 423 19.20 27.77 -23.86
CA GLY A 423 20.15 28.65 -24.54
C GLY A 423 21.45 27.95 -24.96
N PRO A 424 22.28 28.59 -25.80
CA PRO A 424 23.57 28.05 -26.22
C PRO A 424 24.57 28.18 -25.05
N GLY A 425 24.74 27.15 -24.23
CA GLY A 425 25.80 27.17 -23.19
C GLY A 425 25.61 26.32 -21.94
N ARG A 426 25.00 25.14 -22.01
CA ARG A 426 25.13 24.13 -20.95
C ARG A 426 25.63 22.81 -21.51
#